data_AF-A0AAN5CCA2-F1
#
_entry.id   AF-A0AAN5CCA2-F1
#
_cell.length_a   1.000
_cell.length_b   1.000
_cell.length_c   1.000
_cell.angle_alpha   90.00
_cell.angle_beta   90.00
_cell.angle_gamma   90.00
#
_symmetry.space_group_name_H-M   'P 1'
#
loop_
_entity.id
_entity.type
_entity.pdbx_description
1 polymer ?
#
loop_
_entity_poly.entity_id
_entity_poly.type
_entity_poly.pdbx_seq_one_letter_code
_entity_poly.pdbx_strand_id
1 'polypeptide(L)' 'MLKVLQPVIWSHTSLGIVTGILYLICKLVLYPAPEMYPIVEETVNLIFLQGLILPVIFLLRFR' A
#
# COMPACT_ATOMS: atom_id res chain seq x y z
N MET A 1 -15.62 -13.17 13.92
CA MET A 1 -14.40 -13.15 13.07
C MET A 1 -14.37 -11.99 12.08
N LEU A 2 -15.44 -11.71 11.33
CA LEU A 2 -15.50 -10.58 10.37
C LEU A 2 -15.12 -9.22 10.96
N LYS A 3 -15.60 -8.88 12.17
CA LYS A 3 -15.25 -7.62 12.86
C LYS A 3 -13.75 -7.48 13.17
N VAL A 4 -13.04 -8.60 13.31
CA VAL A 4 -11.60 -8.62 13.61
C VAL A 4 -10.76 -8.38 12.35
N LEU A 5 -11.22 -8.92 11.22
CA LEU A 5 -10.59 -8.71 9.91
C LEU A 5 -10.93 -7.37 9.27
N GLN A 6 -12.04 -6.75 9.64
CA GLN A 6 -12.49 -5.47 9.09
C GLN A 6 -11.40 -4.37 9.11
N PRO A 7 -10.66 -4.12 10.21
CA PRO A 7 -9.57 -3.13 10.19
C PRO A 7 -8.42 -3.51 9.27
N VAL A 8 -8.10 -4.79 9.15
CA VAL A 8 -7.06 -5.30 8.22
C VAL A 8 -7.47 -5.04 6.77
N ILE A 9 -8.72 -5.34 6.42
CA ILE A 9 -9.26 -5.11 5.08
C ILE A 9 -9.23 -3.61 4.75
N TRP A 10 -9.65 -2.76 5.68
CA TRP A 10 -9.63 -1.31 5.49
C TRP A 10 -8.21 -0.77 5.31
N SER A 11 -7.26 -1.20 6.14
CA SER A 11 -5.86 -0.78 6.04
C SER A 11 -5.18 -1.25 4.76
N HIS A 12 -5.44 -2.49 4.33
CA HIS A 12 -4.93 -3.02 3.08
C HIS A 12 -5.51 -2.26 1.87
N THR A 13 -6.83 -2.05 1.87
CA THR A 13 -7.54 -1.31 0.81
C THR A 13 -7.07 0.13 0.74
N SER A 14 -6.91 0.83 1.87
CA SER A 14 -6.45 2.21 1.89
C SER A 14 -5.01 2.33 1.40
N LEU A 15 -4.12 1.42 1.82
CA LEU A 15 -2.74 1.40 1.33
C LEU A 15 -2.68 1.16 -0.18
N GLY A 16 -3.47 0.20 -0.70
CA GLY A 16 -3.56 -0.06 -2.14
C GLY A 16 -4.10 1.12 -2.95
N ILE A 17 -5.09 1.85 -2.43
CA ILE A 17 -5.62 3.05 -3.07
C ILE A 17 -4.57 4.17 -3.10
N VAL A 18 -3.93 4.45 -1.95
CA VAL A 18 -2.90 5.50 -1.85
C VAL A 18 -1.74 5.22 -2.81
N THR A 19 -1.27 3.98 -2.89
CA THR A 19 -0.17 3.61 -3.79
C THR A 19 -0.60 3.63 -5.25
N GLY A 20 -1.82 3.21 -5.57
CA GLY A 20 -2.37 3.35 -6.92
C GLY A 20 -2.44 4.82 -7.38
N ILE A 21 -2.84 5.73 -6.48
CA ILE A 21 -2.84 7.17 -6.75
C ILE A 21 -1.40 7.68 -6.93
N LEU A 22 -0.48 7.30 -6.04
CA LEU A 22 0.93 7.69 -6.12
C LEU A 22 1.56 7.24 -7.44
N TYR A 23 1.28 6.01 -7.86
CA TYR A 23 1.69 5.46 -9.15
C TYR A 23 1.18 6.31 -10.32
N LEU A 24 -0.10 6.65 -10.33
CA LEU A 24 -0.68 7.49 -11.38
C LEU A 24 -0.01 8.88 -11.42
N ILE A 25 0.26 9.49 -10.26
CA ILE A 25 0.96 10.77 -10.18
C ILE A 25 2.38 10.64 -10.71
N CYS A 26 3.15 9.65 -10.26
CA CYS A 26 4.52 9.44 -10.71
C CYS A 26 4.59 9.19 -12.22
N LYS A 27 3.67 8.38 -12.77
CA LYS A 27 3.61 8.07 -14.21
C LYS A 27 3.17 9.25 -15.07
N LEU A 28 2.19 10.02 -14.62
CA LEU A 28 1.59 11.09 -15.44
C LEU A 28 2.32 12.43 -15.30
N VAL A 29 2.94 12.69 -14.14
CA VAL A 29 3.49 14.01 -13.81
C VAL A 29 5.03 13.98 -13.74
N LEU A 30 5.63 12.99 -13.07
CA LEU A 30 7.09 12.98 -12.85
C LEU A 30 7.87 12.25 -13.93
N TYR A 31 7.37 11.11 -14.42
CA TYR A 31 8.09 10.22 -15.32
C TYR A 31 7.21 9.82 -16.51
N PRO A 32 7.02 10.73 -17.49
CA PRO A 32 6.19 10.46 -18.66
C PRO A 32 6.78 9.39 -19.59
N ALA A 33 8.07 9.08 -19.49
CA ALA A 33 8.69 8.00 -20.25
C ALA A 33 8.54 6.65 -19.52
N PRO A 34 8.09 5.59 -20.22
CA PRO A 34 7.73 4.30 -19.62
C PRO A 34 8.89 3.54 -18.97
N GLU A 35 10.15 3.90 -19.25
CA GLU A 35 11.33 3.19 -18.77
C GLU A 35 11.91 3.75 -17.45
N MET A 36 11.39 4.88 -16.96
CA MET A 36 12.03 5.60 -15.84
C MET A 36 11.48 5.21 -14.45
N TYR A 37 10.37 4.48 -14.37
CA TYR A 37 9.72 4.20 -13.10
C TYR A 37 9.68 2.68 -12.78
N PRO A 38 10.41 2.22 -11.75
CA PRO A 38 10.52 0.80 -11.45
C PRO A 38 9.29 0.25 -10.70
N ILE A 39 8.23 -0.02 -11.46
CA ILE A 39 6.92 -0.48 -10.94
C ILE A 39 7.06 -1.74 -10.08
N VAL A 40 7.93 -2.68 -10.50
CA VAL A 40 8.11 -3.98 -9.82
C VAL A 40 8.79 -3.80 -8.47
N GLU A 41 9.84 -2.98 -8.39
CA GLU A 41 10.56 -2.74 -7.12
C GLU A 41 9.70 -1.96 -6.14
N GLU A 42 8.90 -1.03 -6.63
CA GLU A 42 7.99 -0.27 -5.79
C GLU A 42 6.84 -1.13 -5.24
N THR A 43 6.25 -2.01 -6.06
CA THR A 43 5.21 -2.95 -5.60
C THR A 43 5.75 -3.94 -4.58
N VAL A 44 6.97 -4.46 -4.76
CA VAL A 44 7.63 -5.33 -3.76
C VAL A 44 7.85 -4.58 -2.44
N ASN A 45 8.41 -3.37 -2.49
CA ASN A 45 8.61 -2.55 -1.29
C ASN A 45 7.31 -2.24 -0.55
N LEU A 46 6.20 -2.05 -1.28
CA LEU A 46 4.89 -1.80 -0.70
C LEU A 46 4.29 -3.04 -0.04
N ILE A 47 4.49 -4.24 -0.60
CA ILE A 47 4.09 -5.50 0.04
C ILE A 47 4.86 -5.69 1.35
N PHE A 48 6.17 -5.41 1.36
CA PHE A 48 6.97 -5.45 2.58
C PHE A 48 6.48 -4.44 3.62
N LEU A 49 6.17 -3.21 3.19
CA LEU A 49 5.65 -2.17 4.06
C LEU A 49 4.28 -2.55 4.63
N GLN A 50 3.38 -3.12 3.83
CA GLN A 50 2.10 -3.66 4.29
C GLN A 50 2.29 -4.79 5.32
N GLY A 51 3.21 -5.72 5.06
CA GLY A 51 3.54 -6.81 5.98
C GLY A 51 4.08 -6.32 7.33
N LEU A 52 4.75 -5.17 7.36
CA LEU A 52 5.27 -4.55 8.59
C LEU A 52 4.20 -3.71 9.30
N ILE A 53 3.38 -2.96 8.57
CA ILE A 53 2.37 -2.06 9.14
C ILE A 53 1.16 -2.81 9.69
N LEU A 54 0.71 -3.88 9.03
CA LEU A 54 -0.46 -4.66 9.44
C LEU A 54 -0.40 -5.18 10.89
N PRO A 55 0.69 -5.82 11.36
CA PRO A 55 0.78 -6.26 12.75
C PRO A 55 0.81 -5.09 13.75
N VAL A 56 1.38 -3.94 13.38
CA VAL A 56 1.35 -2.73 14.22
C VAL A 56 -0.07 -2.19 14.36
N ILE A 57 -0.83 -2.10 13.27
CA ILE A 57 -2.25 -1.71 13.29
C ILE A 57 -3.06 -2.69 14.13
N PHE A 58 -2.78 -3.98 14.01
CA PHE A 58 -3.46 -5.02 14.80
C PHE A 58 -3.19 -4.83 16.30
N LEU A 59 -1.93 -4.62 16.69
CA LEU A 59 -1.53 -4.37 18.09
C LEU A 59 -2.13 -3.09 18.67
N LEU A 60 -2.25 -2.02 17.88
CA LEU A 60 -2.83 -0.75 18.33
C LEU A 60 -4.35 -0.80 18.45
N ARG A 61 -5.03 -1.61 17.64
CA ARG A 61 -6.49 -1.62 17.54
C ARG A 61 -7.17 -2.74 18.34
N PHE A 62 -6.45 -3.81 18.66
CA PHE A 62 -6.90 -4.93 19.50
C PHE A 62 -6.26 -4.93 20.90
N ARG A 63 -5.69 -3.79 21.32
CA ARG A 63 -5.33 -3.56 22.71
C ARG A 63 -6.54 -3.22 23.56
#